data_AF-A0A849RNF9-F1
#
_entry.id   AF-A0A849RNF9-F1
#
_cell.length_a   1.000
_cell.length_b   1.000
_cell.length_c   1.000
_cell.angle_alpha   90.00
_cell.angle_beta   90.00
_cell.angle_gamma   90.00
#
_symmetry.space_group_name_H-M   'P 1'
#
loop_
_entity.id
_entity.type
_entity.pdbx_description
1 polymer ?
#
loop_
_entity_poly.entity_id
_entity_poly.type
_entity_poly.pdbx_seq_one_letter_code
_entity_poly.pdbx_strand_id
1 'polypeptide(L)'
;MNRKTAYLAGCVMLGVLCSMEVRAAEGQATPSPYAHGDEAALPNGVIGVSLQVGAERIGDPAVLYVGMVHPEGPAHQAGLAHGDEIVTVDGTATTGKSYEQVVKMIRGTAGTVVKLGVKGEGGMRELSITRVAGDKLPKGPAGSHGGPSK
;
A
#
# COMPACT_ATOMS: atom_id res chain seq x y z
N MET A 1 -2.97 -64.21 -18.59
CA MET A 1 -4.07 -64.34 -17.62
C MET A 1 -5.12 -63.27 -17.97
N ASN A 2 -6.26 -63.72 -18.49
CA ASN A 2 -7.59 -63.07 -18.54
C ASN A 2 -7.73 -61.60 -18.97
N ARG A 3 -8.16 -61.34 -20.23
CA ARG A 3 -9.56 -61.23 -20.73
C ARG A 3 -10.19 -59.84 -20.45
N LYS A 4 -10.52 -59.07 -21.50
CA LYS A 4 -11.88 -58.86 -22.05
C LYS A 4 -11.93 -57.64 -23.00
N THR A 5 -12.37 -57.91 -24.22
CA THR A 5 -12.84 -56.98 -25.25
C THR A 5 -14.16 -56.30 -24.83
N ALA A 6 -14.36 -55.03 -25.19
CA ALA A 6 -15.70 -54.42 -25.31
C ALA A 6 -15.70 -53.29 -26.36
N TYR A 7 -16.82 -53.20 -27.07
CA TYR A 7 -17.05 -52.54 -28.36
C TYR A 7 -17.54 -51.08 -28.26
N LEU A 8 -17.47 -50.40 -29.41
CA LEU A 8 -18.06 -49.09 -29.76
C LEU A 8 -19.53 -48.90 -29.35
N ALA A 9 -19.85 -47.69 -28.87
CA ALA A 9 -21.12 -46.97 -29.06
C ALA A 9 -20.76 -45.46 -29.02
N GLY A 10 -21.01 -44.61 -30.01
CA GLY A 10 -22.19 -44.55 -30.87
C GLY A 10 -23.22 -43.61 -30.25
N CYS A 11 -22.94 -42.30 -30.19
CA CYS A 11 -23.96 -41.30 -29.88
C CYS A 11 -23.83 -40.13 -30.85
N VAL A 12 -24.60 -40.24 -31.94
CA VAL A 12 -24.90 -39.16 -32.88
C VAL A 12 -25.90 -38.24 -32.19
N MET A 13 -25.50 -37.02 -31.84
CA MET A 13 -26.45 -35.95 -31.50
C MET A 13 -26.62 -35.05 -32.71
N LEU A 14 -27.80 -35.22 -33.31
CA LEU A 14 -28.31 -34.48 -34.46
C LEU A 14 -28.75 -33.07 -34.02
N GLY A 15 -28.07 -32.05 -34.57
CA GLY A 15 -28.64 -30.82 -35.11
C GLY A 15 -29.37 -29.83 -34.18
N VAL A 16 -28.76 -28.66 -33.96
CA VAL A 16 -29.41 -27.36 -34.16
C VAL A 16 -28.40 -26.39 -34.78
N LEU A 17 -28.75 -25.86 -35.94
CA LEU A 17 -28.06 -24.77 -36.64
C LEU A 17 -28.31 -23.45 -35.91
N CYS A 18 -27.25 -22.74 -35.53
CA CYS A 18 -27.32 -21.31 -35.24
C CYS A 18 -26.22 -20.60 -36.05
N SER A 19 -26.64 -19.56 -36.73
CA SER A 19 -26.00 -18.91 -37.87
C SER A 19 -24.66 -18.23 -37.55
N MET A 20 -23.80 -18.18 -38.56
CA MET A 20 -22.58 -17.37 -38.65
C MET A 20 -22.85 -15.91 -38.24
N GLU A 21 -21.88 -15.26 -37.58
CA GLU A 21 -21.18 -14.08 -38.10
C GLU A 21 -19.82 -13.89 -37.38
N VAL A 22 -18.87 -13.38 -38.13
CA VAL A 22 -17.42 -13.23 -37.86
C VAL A 22 -17.11 -11.80 -37.39
N ARG A 23 -16.19 -11.62 -36.43
CA ARG A 23 -15.12 -10.58 -36.34
C ARG A 23 -14.43 -10.69 -34.97
N ALA A 24 -13.13 -10.98 -34.84
CA ALA A 24 -11.89 -10.27 -35.22
C ALA A 24 -11.52 -9.13 -34.25
N ALA A 25 -10.39 -9.34 -33.53
CA ALA A 25 -9.59 -8.41 -32.72
C ALA A 25 -10.35 -7.69 -31.58
N GLU A 26 -9.82 -7.44 -30.39
CA GLU A 26 -8.63 -6.67 -30.04
C GLU A 26 -8.12 -7.19 -28.68
N GLY A 27 -6.82 -7.30 -28.44
CA GLY A 27 -6.10 -6.18 -27.83
C GLY A 27 -5.75 -6.49 -26.37
N GLN A 28 -4.55 -7.03 -26.20
CA GLN A 28 -3.67 -6.94 -25.03
C GLN A 28 -4.19 -6.15 -23.81
N ALA A 29 -4.40 -6.83 -22.67
CA ALA A 29 -4.23 -6.17 -21.38
C ALA A 29 -2.75 -6.30 -20.99
N THR A 30 -1.93 -5.36 -21.46
CA THR A 30 -0.61 -5.14 -20.90
C THR A 30 -0.76 -4.86 -19.40
N PRO A 31 0.06 -5.46 -18.52
CA PRO A 31 0.06 -5.06 -17.12
C PRO A 31 0.31 -3.55 -17.05
N SER A 32 -0.51 -2.85 -16.26
CA SER A 32 -0.34 -1.42 -16.02
C SER A 32 1.10 -1.17 -15.55
N PRO A 33 1.84 -0.22 -16.16
CA PRO A 33 3.22 0.07 -15.78
C PRO A 33 3.36 0.65 -14.36
N TYR A 34 2.25 0.83 -13.64
CA TYR A 34 2.20 1.23 -12.24
C TYR A 34 2.02 0.06 -11.25
N ALA A 35 2.10 -1.20 -11.71
CA ALA A 35 2.35 -2.32 -10.81
C ALA A 35 3.80 -2.26 -10.32
N HIS A 36 4.09 -1.33 -9.42
CA HIS A 36 5.41 -1.17 -8.85
C HIS A 36 5.57 -2.09 -7.64
N GLY A 37 6.24 -3.21 -7.89
CA GLY A 37 6.93 -4.02 -6.89
C GLY A 37 6.05 -5.00 -6.11
N ASP A 38 6.26 -6.28 -6.39
CA ASP A 38 6.20 -7.39 -5.43
C ASP A 38 5.89 -6.97 -3.98
N GLU A 39 4.60 -7.03 -3.65
CA GLU A 39 4.03 -6.78 -2.33
C GLU A 39 4.43 -7.91 -1.38
N ALA A 40 5.72 -7.98 -1.04
CA ALA A 40 6.14 -8.60 0.20
C ALA A 40 5.41 -7.82 1.30
N ALA A 41 4.37 -8.44 1.87
CA ALA A 41 3.47 -7.82 2.85
C ALA A 41 4.30 -7.02 3.85
N LEU A 42 4.20 -5.69 3.77
CA LEU A 42 4.96 -4.82 4.66
C LEU A 42 4.61 -5.20 6.10
N PRO A 43 5.59 -5.18 7.02
CA PRO A 43 5.30 -5.50 8.40
C PRO A 43 4.17 -4.60 8.90
N ASN A 44 3.19 -5.23 9.57
CA ASN A 44 1.90 -4.61 9.88
C ASN A 44 1.95 -3.59 11.02
N GLY A 45 3.14 -3.27 11.56
CA GLY A 45 3.32 -2.26 12.58
C GLY A 45 3.21 -0.85 12.00
N VAL A 46 2.31 -0.06 12.58
CA VAL A 46 2.02 1.33 12.20
C VAL A 46 2.06 2.25 13.41
N ILE A 47 2.21 3.55 13.17
CA ILE A 47 2.20 4.56 14.24
C ILE A 47 0.92 5.44 14.22
N GLY A 48 0.02 5.20 13.27
CA GLY A 48 -1.26 5.91 13.17
C GLY A 48 -1.16 7.31 12.58
N VAL A 49 -0.49 7.45 11.44
CA VAL A 49 -0.37 8.73 10.71
C VAL A 49 -0.71 8.54 9.23
N SER A 50 -1.16 9.61 8.59
CA SER A 50 -1.08 9.74 7.13
C SER A 50 0.04 10.70 6.75
N LEU A 51 0.65 10.47 5.60
CA LEU A 51 1.71 11.32 5.07
C LEU A 51 1.21 12.03 3.81
N GLN A 52 1.66 13.26 3.63
CA GLN A 52 1.43 14.07 2.44
C GLN A 52 2.78 14.46 1.85
N VAL A 53 2.84 14.49 0.52
CA VAL A 53 4.03 14.95 -0.22
C VAL A 53 3.78 16.38 -0.65
N GLY A 54 4.73 17.27 -0.37
CA GLY A 54 4.77 18.63 -0.87
C GLY A 54 6.12 18.97 -1.48
N ALA A 55 6.15 20.05 -2.26
CA ALA A 55 7.38 20.68 -2.72
C ALA A 55 7.12 22.19 -2.75
N GLU A 56 8.10 22.98 -2.33
CA GLU A 56 7.94 24.44 -2.27
C GLU A 56 7.95 25.06 -3.66
N ARG A 57 8.82 24.55 -4.55
CA ARG A 57 8.91 24.97 -5.95
C ARG A 57 9.02 23.77 -6.87
N ILE A 58 8.70 23.99 -8.14
CA ILE A 58 8.94 22.99 -9.19
C ILE A 58 10.44 22.74 -9.29
N GLY A 59 10.83 21.47 -9.12
CA GLY A 59 12.23 21.04 -9.13
C GLY A 59 12.89 20.95 -7.75
N ASP A 60 12.23 21.44 -6.70
CA ASP A 60 12.72 21.25 -5.33
C ASP A 60 12.54 19.79 -4.88
N PRO A 61 13.37 19.29 -3.95
CA PRO A 61 13.17 17.98 -3.35
C PRO A 61 11.79 17.86 -2.70
N ALA A 62 11.18 16.69 -2.86
CA ALA A 62 9.93 16.37 -2.17
C ALA A 62 10.14 16.38 -0.64
N VAL A 63 9.20 16.99 0.06
CA VAL A 63 9.12 17.08 1.51
C VAL A 63 7.90 16.29 1.98
N LEU A 64 8.04 15.57 3.09
CA LEU A 64 6.96 14.76 3.66
C LEU A 64 6.42 15.40 4.93
N TYR A 65 5.11 15.64 4.92
CA TYR A 65 4.39 16.23 6.04
C TYR A 65 3.42 15.22 6.65
N VAL A 66 3.19 15.36 7.95
CA VAL A 66 2.13 14.63 8.66
C VAL A 66 0.78 15.22 8.26
N GLY A 67 -0.02 14.45 7.52
CA GLY A 67 -1.33 14.89 7.03
C GLY A 67 -2.45 14.68 8.05
N MET A 68 -2.45 13.57 8.78
CA MET A 68 -3.38 13.30 9.87
C MET A 68 -2.66 12.48 10.93
N VAL A 69 -3.05 12.70 12.18
CA VAL A 69 -2.60 11.91 13.33
C VAL A 69 -3.84 11.23 13.91
N HIS A 70 -3.81 9.91 14.04
CA HIS A 70 -4.92 9.17 14.63
C HIS A 70 -5.06 9.56 16.12
N PRO A 71 -6.25 10.03 16.56
CA PRO A 71 -6.50 10.34 17.97
C PRO A 71 -6.18 9.12 18.85
N GLU A 72 -5.53 9.35 19.99
CA GLU A 72 -5.10 8.28 20.91
C GLU A 72 -4.13 7.25 20.33
N GLY A 73 -3.70 7.40 19.06
CA GLY A 73 -2.72 6.52 18.43
C GLY A 73 -1.29 6.77 18.95
N PRO A 74 -0.33 5.89 18.63
CA PRO A 74 1.04 6.00 19.13
C PRO A 74 1.71 7.34 18.77
N ALA A 75 1.51 7.82 17.54
CA ALA A 75 2.04 9.10 17.11
C ALA A 75 1.43 10.29 17.88
N HIS A 76 0.12 10.25 18.17
CA HIS A 76 -0.54 11.28 18.98
C HIS A 76 0.02 11.31 20.40
N GLN A 77 0.17 10.13 21.03
CA GLN A 77 0.73 10.01 22.38
C GLN A 77 2.17 10.50 22.47
N ALA A 78 2.94 10.36 21.38
CA ALA A 78 4.29 10.89 21.29
C ALA A 78 4.35 12.40 20.98
N GLY A 79 3.21 13.06 20.78
CA GLY A 79 3.15 14.50 20.49
C GLY A 79 3.48 14.87 19.04
N LEU A 80 3.40 13.91 18.11
CA LEU A 80 3.44 14.23 16.68
C LEU A 80 2.14 14.95 16.29
N ALA A 81 2.25 16.01 15.49
CA ALA A 81 1.13 16.85 15.11
C ALA A 81 0.96 16.92 13.59
N HIS A 82 -0.25 17.28 13.16
CA HIS A 82 -0.52 17.66 11.77
C HIS A 82 0.43 18.78 11.32
N GLY A 83 0.97 18.66 10.12
CA GLY A 83 1.84 19.66 9.51
C GLY A 83 3.32 19.53 9.90
N ASP A 84 3.66 18.64 10.84
CA ASP A 84 5.06 18.33 11.13
C ASP A 84 5.75 17.79 9.87
N GLU A 85 6.91 18.34 9.54
CA GLU A 85 7.78 17.81 8.49
C GLU A 85 8.60 16.64 9.05
N ILE A 86 8.62 15.51 8.34
CA ILE A 86 9.48 14.37 8.70
C ILE A 86 10.83 14.52 8.03
N VAL A 87 11.86 14.75 8.83
CA VAL A 87 13.23 15.03 8.38
C VAL A 87 14.11 13.79 8.44
N THR A 88 13.93 12.94 9.46
CA THR A 88 14.66 11.67 9.60
C THR A 88 13.76 10.55 10.12
N VAL A 89 14.11 9.32 9.75
CA VAL A 89 13.54 8.07 10.29
C VAL A 89 14.69 7.16 10.69
N ASP A 90 14.74 6.79 11.97
CA ASP A 90 15.82 6.00 12.59
C ASP A 90 17.21 6.57 12.25
N GLY A 91 17.35 7.90 12.33
CA GLY A 91 18.59 8.63 12.03
C GLY A 91 18.90 8.78 10.54
N THR A 92 18.12 8.18 9.65
CA THR A 92 18.30 8.31 8.19
C THR A 92 17.45 9.46 7.65
N ALA A 93 18.07 10.38 6.90
CA ALA A 93 17.37 11.49 6.28
C ALA A 93 16.31 11.04 5.27
N THR A 94 15.17 11.72 5.27
CA THR A 94 14.07 11.51 4.30
C THR A 94 14.28 12.27 3.00
N THR A 95 15.15 13.29 2.98
CA THR A 95 15.46 14.06 1.77
C THR A 95 15.94 13.14 0.64
N GLY A 96 15.34 13.30 -0.54
CA GLY A 96 15.67 12.49 -1.72
C GLY A 96 15.11 11.06 -1.69
N LYS A 97 14.30 10.70 -0.69
CA LYS A 97 13.55 9.43 -0.65
C LYS A 97 12.16 9.63 -1.25
N SER A 98 11.63 8.58 -1.87
CA SER A 98 10.22 8.57 -2.30
C SER A 98 9.28 8.38 -1.11
N TYR A 99 8.01 8.76 -1.30
CA TYR A 99 6.95 8.49 -0.34
C TYR A 99 6.94 7.03 0.15
N GLU A 100 7.00 6.08 -0.79
CA GLU A 100 6.98 4.66 -0.48
C GLU A 100 8.19 4.22 0.34
N GLN A 101 9.38 4.73 0.03
CA GLN A 101 10.59 4.41 0.79
C GLN A 101 10.45 4.87 2.24
N VAL A 102 9.96 6.08 2.47
CA VAL A 102 9.78 6.60 3.83
C VAL A 102 8.65 5.86 4.57
N VAL A 103 7.56 5.50 3.89
CA VAL A 103 6.51 4.65 4.47
C VAL A 103 7.10 3.29 4.89
N LYS A 104 7.97 2.68 4.09
CA LYS A 104 8.64 1.41 4.42
C LYS A 104 9.58 1.55 5.63
N MET A 105 10.24 2.70 5.80
CA MET A 105 11.09 2.98 6.97
C MET A 105 10.26 3.20 8.25
N ILE A 106 9.14 3.90 8.13
CA ILE A 106 8.27 4.18 9.29
C ILE A 106 7.51 2.93 9.72
N ARG A 107 7.07 2.10 8.78
CA ARG A 107 6.51 0.78 9.06
C ARG A 107 7.59 -0.15 9.61
N GLY A 108 7.15 -1.20 10.30
CA GLY A 108 8.05 -2.14 10.95
C GLY A 108 7.27 -3.15 11.77
N THR A 109 7.98 -4.00 12.50
CA THR A 109 7.32 -5.00 13.36
C THR A 109 6.56 -4.31 14.50
N ALA A 110 5.32 -4.74 14.75
CA ALA A 110 4.56 -4.25 15.89
C ALA A 110 5.32 -4.49 17.21
N GLY A 111 5.27 -3.52 18.12
CA GLY A 111 6.02 -3.51 19.38
C GLY A 111 7.44 -2.94 19.28
N THR A 112 7.97 -2.69 18.07
CA THR A 112 9.27 -2.01 17.89
C THR A 112 9.11 -0.50 17.90
N VAL A 113 10.18 0.22 18.22
CA VAL A 113 10.22 1.67 18.23
C VAL A 113 10.75 2.20 16.89
N VAL A 114 10.14 3.28 16.38
CA VAL A 114 10.71 4.12 15.34
C VAL A 114 11.10 5.46 15.94
N LYS A 115 12.26 5.99 15.55
CA LYS A 115 12.68 7.35 15.91
C LYS A 115 12.43 8.29 14.73
N LEU A 116 11.60 9.30 14.92
CA LEU A 116 11.33 10.32 13.91
C LEU A 116 11.99 11.63 14.31
N GLY A 117 12.88 12.16 13.47
CA GLY A 117 13.25 13.56 13.53
C GLY A 117 12.22 14.38 12.77
N VAL A 118 11.57 15.31 13.46
CA VAL A 118 10.54 16.16 12.86
C VAL A 118 10.83 17.63 13.09
N LYS A 119 10.39 18.46 12.16
CA LYS A 119 10.41 19.91 12.26
C LYS A 119 8.97 20.40 12.32
N GLY A 120 8.58 20.87 13.50
CA GLY A 120 7.26 21.47 13.75
C GLY A 120 7.38 22.96 14.07
N GLU A 121 6.30 23.54 14.57
CA GLU A 121 6.25 24.97 14.95
C GLU A 121 7.28 25.33 16.05
N GLY A 122 7.51 24.42 17.00
CA GLY A 122 8.51 24.59 18.06
C GLY A 122 9.96 24.29 17.66
N GLY A 123 10.22 24.06 16.37
CA GLY A 123 11.55 23.70 15.86
C GLY A 123 11.75 22.18 15.70
N MET A 124 13.02 21.78 15.63
CA MET A 124 13.41 20.38 15.47
C MET A 124 13.28 19.60 16.77
N ARG A 125 12.68 18.41 16.68
CA ARG A 125 12.51 17.46 17.80
C ARG A 125 12.66 16.03 17.30
N GLU A 126 13.12 15.15 18.19
CA GLU A 126 13.16 13.70 17.94
C GLU A 126 12.08 13.02 18.78
N LEU A 127 11.26 12.18 18.15
CA LEU A 127 10.17 11.44 18.78
C LEU A 127 10.43 9.94 18.67
N SER A 128 10.36 9.22 19.79
CA SER A 128 10.40 7.76 19.83
C SER A 128 8.98 7.21 19.92
N ILE A 129 8.54 6.51 18.87
CA ILE A 129 7.14 6.06 18.74
C ILE A 129 7.09 4.54 18.64
N THR A 130 6.27 3.90 19.48
CA THR A 130 6.09 2.45 19.45
C THR A 130 5.06 2.05 18.40
N ARG A 131 5.46 1.20 17.45
CA ARG A 131 4.56 0.67 16.42
C ARG A 131 3.52 -0.26 17.04
N VAL A 132 2.26 -0.13 16.63
CA VAL A 132 1.18 -1.05 17.00
C VAL A 132 0.75 -1.86 15.79
N ALA A 133 0.17 -3.05 16.00
CA ALA A 133 -0.40 -3.82 14.90
C ALA A 133 -1.52 -3.02 14.23
N GLY A 134 -1.52 -2.97 12.89
CA GLY A 134 -2.47 -2.16 12.11
C GLY A 134 -3.94 -2.43 12.43
N ASP A 135 -4.29 -3.68 12.72
CA ASP A 135 -5.67 -4.07 13.05
C ASP A 135 -6.12 -3.63 14.46
N LYS A 136 -5.17 -3.24 15.32
CA LYS A 136 -5.44 -2.72 16.67
C LYS A 136 -5.61 -1.20 16.69
N LEU A 137 -5.23 -0.50 15.63
CA LEU A 137 -5.50 0.92 15.52
C LEU A 137 -6.99 1.08 15.13
N PRO A 138 -7.79 1.87 15.86
CA PRO A 138 -9.14 2.15 15.45
C PRO A 138 -9.12 2.66 14.00
N LYS A 139 -10.00 2.14 13.16
CA LYS A 139 -10.17 2.72 11.83
C LYS A 139 -11.04 3.96 12.04
N GLY A 140 -10.52 5.14 11.73
CA GLY A 140 -11.38 6.30 11.49
C GLY A 140 -12.42 5.97 10.41
N PRO A 141 -13.47 6.81 10.23
CA PRO A 141 -14.43 6.60 9.14
C PRO A 141 -13.62 6.34 7.86
N ALA A 142 -13.87 5.19 7.22
CA ALA A 142 -13.02 4.68 6.16
C ALA A 142 -12.82 5.77 5.11
N GLY A 143 -11.65 6.42 5.14
CA GLY A 143 -11.23 7.29 4.07
C GLY A 143 -11.24 6.45 2.79
N SER A 144 -11.74 7.02 1.70
CA SER A 144 -11.81 6.42 0.38
C SER A 144 -10.39 6.16 -0.17
N HIS A 145 -9.67 5.21 0.43
CA HIS A 145 -8.57 4.57 -0.24
C HIS A 145 -9.20 3.51 -1.11
N GLY A 146 -9.22 3.81 -2.41
CA GLY A 146 -9.94 3.07 -3.45
C GLY A 146 -9.93 1.58 -3.18
N GLY A 147 -11.13 1.00 -3.07
CA GLY A 147 -11.29 -0.44 -3.03
C GLY A 147 -10.63 -1.09 -4.25
N PRO A 148 -10.37 -2.41 -4.21
CA PRO A 148 -9.70 -3.10 -5.30
C PRO A 148 -10.48 -2.85 -6.59
N SER A 149 -9.82 -2.21 -7.55
CA SER A 149 -10.35 -1.98 -8.88
C SER A 149 -10.71 -3.34 -9.48
N LYS A 150 -11.99 -3.55 -9.80
CA LYS A 150 -12.47 -4.75 -10.50
C LYS A 150 -11.96 -4.82 -11.93
#